data_AF-A0A0F9HHU2-F1
#
_entry.id   AF-A0A0F9HHU2-F1
#
_cell.length_a   1.000
_cell.length_b   1.000
_cell.length_c   1.000
_cell.angle_alpha   90.00
_cell.angle_beta   90.00
_cell.angle_gamma   90.00
#
_symmetry.space_group_name_H-M   'P 1'
#
loop_
_entity.id
_entity.type
_entity.pdbx_description
1 polymer ?
#
loop_
_entity_poly.entity_id
_entity_poly.type
_entity_poly.pdbx_seq_one_letter_code
_entity_poly.pdbx_strand_id
1 'polypeptide(L)'
;MSITSKDDMATCMYCGEQISNTTESILKHITVCEKRPELQLIMKINVLEGTGDVLLETIHSVVKALAEIEGMRSKSWEIYHLAKEKWEEVKQLTPEEMLETVQEELEKIENEQKGKEEKTS
;
A
#
# COMPACT_ATOMS: atom_id res chain seq x y z
N MET A 1 37.51 18.03 -12.32
CA MET A 1 36.51 18.72 -11.48
C MET A 1 35.37 19.11 -12.41
N SER A 2 34.29 18.33 -12.42
CA SER A 2 33.15 18.57 -13.31
C SER A 2 32.29 19.69 -12.74
N ILE A 3 32.12 20.74 -13.54
CA ILE A 3 31.26 21.89 -13.27
C ILE A 3 29.82 21.40 -13.47
N THR A 4 29.04 21.31 -12.40
CA THR A 4 27.57 21.18 -12.52
C THR A 4 27.02 22.55 -12.89
N SER A 5 26.71 22.76 -14.17
CA SER A 5 25.98 23.95 -14.60
C SER A 5 24.58 23.91 -13.98
N LYS A 6 24.05 25.06 -13.60
CA LYS A 6 22.67 25.22 -13.11
C LYS A 6 21.60 24.82 -14.15
N ASP A 7 22.01 24.40 -15.36
CA ASP A 7 21.14 24.00 -16.47
C ASP A 7 20.65 22.54 -16.36
N ASP A 8 21.22 21.76 -15.44
CA ASP A 8 20.84 20.35 -15.23
C ASP A 8 19.75 20.16 -14.16
N MET A 9 19.13 21.24 -13.69
CA MET A 9 18.12 21.20 -12.63
C MET A 9 16.77 21.72 -13.13
N ALA A 10 15.72 20.92 -12.95
CA ALA A 10 14.33 21.32 -13.14
C ALA A 10 13.72 21.75 -11.80
N THR A 11 12.80 22.72 -11.82
CA THR A 11 12.02 23.09 -10.63
C THR A 11 10.65 22.44 -10.72
N CYS A 12 10.28 21.68 -9.69
CA CYS A 12 8.93 21.15 -9.61
C CYS A 12 7.92 22.29 -9.48
N MET A 13 6.97 22.38 -10.42
CA MET A 13 5.95 23.44 -10.42
C MET A 13 4.96 23.36 -9.24
N TYR A 14 4.94 22.26 -8.49
CA TYR A 14 4.00 22.03 -7.38
C TYR A 14 4.62 22.36 -6.02
N CYS A 15 5.78 21.78 -5.70
CA CYS A 15 6.45 22.01 -4.41
C CYS A 15 7.59 23.03 -4.47
N GLY A 16 8.02 23.45 -5.67
CA GLY A 16 9.12 24.40 -5.84
C GLY A 16 10.52 23.79 -5.63
N GLU A 17 10.61 22.49 -5.38
CA GLU A 17 11.90 21.81 -5.15
C GLU A 17 12.70 21.72 -6.45
N GLN A 18 14.02 21.94 -6.35
CA GLN A 18 14.94 21.76 -7.45
C GLN A 18 15.39 20.30 -7.51
N ILE A 19 15.14 19.67 -8.64
CA ILE A 19 15.47 18.27 -8.92
C ILE A 19 16.31 18.18 -10.17
N SER A 20 17.06 17.10 -10.34
CA SER A 20 17.79 16.89 -11.60
C SER A 20 16.80 16.85 -12.77
N ASN A 21 17.16 17.49 -13.88
CA ASN A 21 16.38 17.57 -15.11
C ASN A 21 16.42 16.27 -15.94
N THR A 22 16.79 15.14 -15.32
CA THR A 22 16.67 13.83 -15.96
C THR A 22 15.25 13.31 -15.82
N THR A 23 14.75 12.63 -16.85
CA THR A 23 13.42 12.01 -16.84
C THR A 23 13.20 11.12 -15.62
N GLU A 24 14.20 10.33 -15.22
CA GLU A 24 14.14 9.47 -14.05
C GLU A 24 13.95 10.27 -12.75
N SER A 25 14.71 11.34 -12.55
CA SER A 25 14.61 12.17 -11.34
C SER A 25 13.28 12.93 -11.27
N ILE A 26 12.81 13.43 -12.42
CA ILE A 26 11.50 14.10 -12.52
C ILE A 26 10.38 13.12 -12.17
N LEU A 27 10.37 11.92 -12.76
CA LEU A 27 9.36 10.90 -12.48
C LEU A 27 9.41 10.44 -11.01
N LYS A 28 10.61 10.21 -10.47
CA LYS A 28 10.80 9.83 -9.07
C LYS A 28 10.30 10.92 -8.12
N HIS A 29 10.51 12.19 -8.43
CA HIS A 29 10.01 13.28 -7.61
C HIS A 29 8.48 13.41 -7.72
N ILE A 30 7.92 13.43 -8.93
CA ILE A 30 6.48 13.59 -9.16
C ILE A 30 5.68 12.50 -8.43
N THR A 31 6.22 11.27 -8.37
CA THR A 31 5.58 10.14 -7.67
C THR A 31 5.58 10.24 -6.15
N VAL A 32 6.46 11.05 -5.55
CA VAL A 32 6.56 11.24 -4.08
C VAL A 32 6.31 12.69 -3.63
N CYS A 33 5.92 13.57 -4.55
CA CYS A 33 5.75 14.99 -4.27
C CYS A 33 4.58 15.21 -3.31
N GLU A 34 4.82 15.82 -2.14
CA GLU A 34 3.80 16.09 -1.11
C GLU A 34 2.66 17.00 -1.58
N LYS A 35 2.92 17.78 -2.64
CA LYS A 35 1.92 18.66 -3.26
C LYS A 35 1.07 17.95 -4.33
N ARG A 36 1.28 16.65 -4.54
CA ARG A 36 0.53 15.77 -5.45
C ARG A 36 0.06 14.50 -4.70
N PRO A 37 -0.77 14.63 -3.66
CA PRO A 37 -1.19 13.52 -2.81
C PRO A 37 -1.87 12.39 -3.60
N GLU A 38 -2.53 12.69 -4.71
CA GLU A 38 -3.18 11.71 -5.56
C GLU A 38 -2.18 10.78 -6.28
N LEU A 39 -1.02 11.31 -6.70
CA LEU A 39 0.03 10.48 -7.30
C LEU A 39 0.71 9.60 -6.25
N GLN A 40 0.88 10.12 -5.04
CA GLN A 40 1.38 9.30 -3.93
C GLN A 40 0.42 8.16 -3.60
N LEU A 41 -0.89 8.43 -3.60
CA LEU A 41 -1.90 7.42 -3.34
C LEU A 41 -1.84 6.30 -4.39
N ILE A 42 -1.82 6.65 -5.68
CA ILE A 42 -1.71 5.69 -6.78
C ILE A 42 -0.44 4.83 -6.63
N MET A 43 0.70 5.44 -6.34
CA MET A 43 1.95 4.71 -6.16
C MET A 43 1.91 3.77 -4.96
N LYS A 44 1.30 4.20 -3.85
CA LYS A 44 1.11 3.34 -2.67
C LYS A 44 0.16 2.18 -2.95
N ILE A 45 -0.90 2.40 -3.72
CA ILE A 45 -1.81 1.33 -4.18
C ILE A 45 -1.04 0.32 -5.04
N ASN A 46 -0.24 0.76 -6.00
CA ASN A 46 0.57 -0.15 -6.83
C ASN A 46 1.57 -0.96 -6.00
N VAL A 47 2.20 -0.34 -4.98
CA VAL A 47 3.10 -1.05 -4.05
C VAL A 47 2.33 -2.07 -3.22
N LEU A 48 1.13 -1.71 -2.74
CA LEU A 48 0.25 -2.62 -2.01
C LEU A 48 -0.11 -3.82 -2.87
N GLU A 49 -0.52 -3.60 -4.12
CA GLU A 49 -0.84 -4.66 -5.09
C GLU A 49 0.34 -5.62 -5.28
N GLY A 50 1.53 -5.10 -5.62
CA GLY A 50 2.71 -5.95 -5.81
C GLY A 50 3.12 -6.70 -4.54
N THR A 51 2.99 -6.07 -3.37
CA THR A 51 3.34 -6.71 -2.09
C THR A 51 2.35 -7.80 -1.71
N GLY A 52 1.06 -7.59 -1.95
CA GLY A 52 0.03 -8.58 -1.66
C GLY A 52 0.11 -9.81 -2.57
N ASP A 53 0.48 -9.64 -3.85
CA ASP A 53 0.75 -10.77 -4.75
C ASP A 53 1.90 -11.63 -4.22
N VAL A 54 3.01 -11.01 -3.81
CA VAL A 54 4.16 -11.72 -3.21
C VAL A 54 3.77 -12.42 -1.91
N LEU A 55 2.95 -11.80 -1.07
CA LEU A 55 2.45 -12.41 0.15
C LEU A 55 1.59 -13.65 -0.17
N LEU A 56 0.71 -13.56 -1.16
CA LEU A 56 -0.14 -14.67 -1.57
C LEU A 56 0.68 -15.85 -2.13
N GLU A 57 1.71 -15.57 -2.94
CA GLU A 57 2.66 -16.59 -3.39
C GLU A 57 3.41 -17.25 -2.23
N THR A 58 3.80 -16.45 -1.23
CA THR A 58 4.47 -16.95 -0.03
C THR A 58 3.55 -17.87 0.77
N ILE A 59 2.27 -17.49 0.97
CA ILE A 59 1.26 -18.34 1.63
C ILE A 59 1.09 -19.66 0.86
N HIS A 60 0.97 -19.61 -0.46
CA HIS A 60 0.86 -20.80 -1.30
C HIS A 60 2.05 -21.74 -1.12
N SER A 61 3.27 -21.20 -1.09
CA SER A 61 4.51 -21.96 -0.87
C SER A 61 4.51 -22.67 0.49
N VAL A 62 4.11 -21.96 1.56
CA VAL A 62 4.00 -22.53 2.91
C VAL A 62 2.96 -23.66 2.96
N VAL A 63 1.79 -23.45 2.36
CA VAL A 63 0.72 -24.46 2.31
C VAL A 63 1.16 -25.71 1.57
N LYS A 64 1.91 -25.55 0.48
CA LYS A 64 2.49 -26.69 -0.27
C LYS A 64 3.48 -27.47 0.59
N ALA A 65 4.40 -26.79 1.28
CA ALA A 65 5.36 -27.43 2.17
C ALA A 65 4.68 -28.19 3.33
N LEU A 66 3.65 -27.59 3.94
CA LEU A 66 2.86 -28.25 4.99
C LEU A 66 2.14 -29.50 4.48
N ALA A 67 1.60 -29.46 3.26
CA ALA A 67 0.95 -30.60 2.63
C ALA A 67 1.91 -31.77 2.35
N GLU A 68 3.20 -31.48 2.14
CA GLU A 68 4.26 -32.48 1.96
C GLU A 68 4.70 -33.11 3.30
N ILE A 69 4.71 -32.33 4.39
CA ILE A 69 5.16 -32.79 5.73
C ILE A 69 4.06 -33.56 6.46
N GLU A 70 2.86 -32.97 6.59
CA GLU A 70 1.85 -33.44 7.55
C GLU A 70 0.74 -34.27 6.91
N GLY A 71 0.66 -34.31 5.56
CA GLY A 71 -0.49 -34.87 4.85
C GLY A 71 -1.82 -34.15 5.13
N MET A 72 -1.84 -33.15 6.04
CA MET A 72 -2.98 -32.31 6.38
C MET A 72 -3.20 -31.27 5.29
N ARG A 73 -4.03 -31.65 4.32
CA ARG A 73 -4.32 -30.84 3.12
C ARG A 73 -5.57 -29.96 3.23
N SER A 74 -6.45 -30.12 4.22
CA SER A 74 -7.71 -29.36 4.21
C SER A 74 -7.55 -27.94 4.75
N LYS A 75 -7.14 -27.78 6.01
CA LYS A 75 -7.14 -26.48 6.69
C LYS A 75 -6.12 -25.48 6.13
N SER A 76 -4.92 -25.94 5.75
CA SER A 76 -3.88 -25.08 5.17
C SER A 76 -4.31 -24.53 3.81
N TRP A 77 -4.96 -25.35 2.98
CA TRP A 77 -5.52 -24.93 1.70
C TRP A 77 -6.77 -24.05 1.85
N GLU A 78 -7.62 -24.28 2.85
CA GLU A 78 -8.72 -23.38 3.20
C GLU A 78 -8.20 -21.96 3.50
N ILE A 79 -7.11 -21.83 4.27
CA ILE A 79 -6.47 -20.54 4.55
C ILE A 79 -5.97 -19.87 3.28
N TYR A 80 -5.29 -20.61 2.39
CA TYR A 80 -4.80 -20.05 1.13
C TYR A 80 -5.95 -19.57 0.24
N HIS A 81 -7.03 -20.35 0.12
CA HIS A 81 -8.18 -19.96 -0.69
C HIS A 81 -8.88 -18.73 -0.14
N LEU A 82 -9.06 -18.64 1.18
CA LEU A 82 -9.60 -17.45 1.83
C LEU A 82 -8.70 -16.23 1.58
N ALA A 83 -7.38 -16.38 1.75
CA ALA A 83 -6.43 -15.30 1.50
C ALA A 83 -6.48 -14.83 0.04
N LYS A 84 -6.56 -15.77 -0.90
CA LYS A 84 -6.71 -15.48 -2.34
C LYS A 84 -8.00 -14.72 -2.62
N GLU A 85 -9.14 -15.20 -2.13
CA GLU A 85 -10.45 -14.56 -2.33
C GLU A 85 -10.45 -13.13 -1.78
N LYS A 86 -10.00 -12.94 -0.54
CA LYS A 86 -9.90 -11.61 0.07
C LYS A 86 -8.92 -10.69 -0.65
N TRP A 87 -7.83 -11.23 -1.19
CA TRP A 87 -6.90 -10.44 -1.98
C TRP A 87 -7.51 -9.97 -3.31
N GLU A 88 -8.30 -10.81 -3.98
CA GLU A 88 -9.05 -10.39 -5.18
C GLU A 88 -10.10 -9.32 -4.87
N GLU A 89 -10.76 -9.39 -3.71
CA GLU A 89 -11.67 -8.32 -3.25
C GLU A 89 -10.93 -6.99 -3.09
N VAL A 90 -9.74 -7.00 -2.46
CA VAL A 90 -8.93 -5.79 -2.23
C VAL A 90 -8.51 -5.14 -3.55
N LYS A 91 -8.14 -5.92 -4.57
CA LYS A 91 -7.75 -5.41 -5.90
C LYS A 91 -8.89 -4.76 -6.68
N GLN A 92 -10.14 -5.02 -6.29
CA GLN A 92 -11.31 -4.42 -6.93
C GLN A 92 -11.75 -3.12 -6.26
N LEU A 93 -11.19 -2.78 -5.10
CA LEU A 93 -11.54 -1.56 -4.38
C LEU A 93 -11.08 -0.33 -5.14
N THR A 94 -11.99 0.61 -5.30
CA THR A 94 -11.69 1.97 -5.75
C THR A 94 -11.09 2.80 -4.61
N PRO A 95 -10.32 3.87 -4.92
CA PRO A 95 -9.83 4.79 -3.90
C PRO A 95 -10.94 5.35 -3.00
N GLU A 96 -12.14 5.60 -3.54
CA GLU A 96 -13.30 6.06 -2.80
C GLU A 96 -13.79 5.03 -1.78
N GLU A 97 -13.92 3.76 -2.18
CA GLU A 97 -14.32 2.67 -1.28
C GLU A 97 -13.26 2.41 -0.20
N MET A 98 -11.97 2.56 -0.53
CA MET A 98 -10.89 2.49 0.46
C MET A 98 -11.01 3.61 1.50
N LEU A 99 -11.34 4.83 1.07
CA LEU A 99 -11.52 5.97 1.98
C LEU A 99 -12.74 5.81 2.88
N GLU A 100 -13.86 5.34 2.34
CA GLU A 100 -15.07 5.04 3.11
C GLU A 100 -14.80 3.99 4.18
N THR A 101 -14.13 2.88 3.80
CA THR A 101 -13.73 1.82 4.73
C THR A 101 -12.84 2.37 5.86
N VAL A 102 -11.86 3.22 5.55
CA VAL A 102 -10.99 3.83 6.57
C VAL A 102 -11.78 4.76 7.50
N GLN A 103 -12.73 5.53 6.96
CA GLN A 103 -13.57 6.42 7.78
C GLN A 103 -14.44 5.64 8.75
N GLU A 104 -15.11 4.58 8.29
CA GLU A 104 -15.91 3.71 9.16
C GLU A 104 -15.08 3.11 10.30
N GLU A 105 -13.86 2.64 10.01
CA GLU A 105 -12.97 2.07 11.02
C GLU A 105 -12.47 3.12 12.03
N LEU A 106 -12.18 4.34 11.58
CA LEU A 106 -11.82 5.44 12.48
C LEU A 106 -12.98 5.81 13.42
N GLU A 107 -14.21 5.88 12.90
CA GLU A 107 -15.40 6.14 13.72
C GLU A 107 -15.64 5.04 14.76
N LYS A 108 -15.44 3.77 14.41
CA LYS A 108 -15.51 2.65 15.36
C LYS A 108 -14.48 2.82 16.48
N ILE A 109 -13.24 3.12 16.13
CA ILE A 109 -12.15 3.32 17.10
C ILE A 109 -12.48 4.48 18.05
N GLU A 110 -12.95 5.62 17.54
CA GLU A 110 -13.33 6.76 18.36
C GLU A 110 -14.47 6.42 19.34
N ASN A 111 -15.48 5.70 18.87
CA ASN A 111 -16.63 5.30 19.70
C ASN A 111 -16.21 4.31 20.79
N GLU A 112 -15.29 3.39 20.49
CA GLU A 112 -14.72 2.47 21.49
C GLU A 112 -13.87 3.20 22.54
N GLN A 113 -13.15 4.25 22.15
CA GLN A 113 -12.35 5.06 23.08
C GLN A 113 -13.25 5.88 24.01
N LYS A 114 -14.28 6.56 23.48
CA LYS A 114 -15.26 7.31 24.29
C LYS A 114 -15.99 6.40 25.29
N GLY A 115 -16.40 5.20 24.85
CA GLY A 115 -17.06 4.22 25.71
C GLY A 115 -16.15 3.61 26.79
N LYS A 116 -14.82 3.71 26.66
CA LYS A 116 -13.86 3.31 27.70
C LYS A 116 -13.65 4.42 28.72
N GLU A 117 -13.57 5.68 28.29
CA GLU A 117 -13.42 6.85 29.17
C GLU A 117 -14.63 7.05 30.10
N GLU A 118 -15.85 6.83 29.59
CA GLU A 118 -17.09 6.89 30.38
C GLU A 118 -17.24 5.76 31.40
N LYS A 119 -16.51 4.63 31.26
CA LYS A 119 -16.54 3.50 32.20
C LYS A 119 -15.50 3.58 33.31
N THR A 120 -14.53 4.50 33.20
CA THR A 120 -13.49 4.75 34.21
C THR A 120 -13.66 6.05 34.98
N SER A 121 -14.72 6.83 34.70
CA SER A 121 -15.18 7.94 35.55
C SER A 121 -16.31 7.50 36.48
#